data_AF-A0A7R9YK34-F1
#
_entry.id   AF-A0A7R9YK34-F1
#
_cell.length_a   1.000
_cell.length_b   1.000
_cell.length_c   1.000
_cell.angle_alpha   90.00
_cell.angle_beta   90.00
_cell.angle_gamma   90.00
#
_symmetry.space_group_name_H-M   'P 1'
#
loop_
_entity.id
_entity.type
_entity.pdbx_description
1 polymer ?
#
loop_
_entity_poly.entity_id
_entity_poly.type
_entity_poly.pdbx_seq_one_letter_code
_entity_poly.pdbx_strand_id
1 'polypeptide(L)'
;APPGAPPRAATVDGGESPSSSARWKRPRQHVNPLASHHQRPLKLATDWDARAFDQPRPLHIDIGCAAGHFCVHLADARPGTNVLGLEIRESLVERANGWADVRAIGNLRFLQCNANVDLPAIASACRSPLASVSIQFPDPWFKKRHHKRRVVQPELVEHIAARLPPGGTLFVQSDVR
;
A
#
# COMPACT_ATOMS: atom_id res chain seq x y z
N ALA A 1 -72.08 -5.79 -37.04
CA ALA A 1 -72.14 -5.95 -35.58
C ALA A 1 -70.71 -6.22 -35.09
N PRO A 2 -70.18 -5.43 -34.14
CA PRO A 2 -68.77 -5.52 -33.76
C PRO A 2 -68.47 -6.77 -32.91
N PRO A 3 -67.24 -7.31 -32.99
CA PRO A 3 -66.79 -8.46 -32.21
C PRO A 3 -66.54 -8.10 -30.74
N GLY A 4 -66.78 -9.09 -29.86
CA GLY A 4 -66.80 -8.97 -28.41
C GLY A 4 -65.47 -8.59 -27.75
N ALA A 5 -65.59 -7.89 -26.63
CA ALA A 5 -64.49 -7.41 -25.80
C ALA A 5 -63.70 -8.57 -25.13
N PRO A 6 -62.38 -8.41 -24.94
CA PRO A 6 -61.57 -9.38 -24.17
C PRO A 6 -61.81 -9.23 -22.65
N PRO A 7 -61.66 -10.32 -21.87
CA PRO A 7 -61.88 -10.31 -20.43
C PRO A 7 -60.79 -9.53 -19.67
N ARG A 8 -61.21 -8.86 -18.59
CA ARG A 8 -60.36 -8.14 -17.63
C ARG A 8 -59.43 -9.12 -16.90
N ALA A 9 -58.12 -8.87 -16.97
CA ALA A 9 -57.14 -9.55 -16.13
C ALA A 9 -57.22 -9.05 -14.68
N ALA A 10 -57.18 -10.00 -13.75
CA ALA A 10 -57.27 -9.81 -12.31
C ALA A 10 -56.04 -9.06 -11.75
N THR A 11 -56.30 -8.18 -10.79
CA THR A 11 -55.32 -7.58 -9.89
C THR A 11 -54.68 -8.67 -9.05
N VAL A 12 -53.35 -8.78 -9.11
CA VAL A 12 -52.56 -9.61 -8.19
C VAL A 12 -51.80 -8.68 -7.26
N ASP A 13 -51.99 -8.94 -5.97
CA ASP A 13 -51.47 -8.23 -4.81
C ASP A 13 -49.95 -8.09 -4.77
N GLY A 14 -49.52 -7.05 -4.05
CA GLY A 14 -48.14 -6.60 -3.95
C GLY A 14 -47.19 -7.63 -3.33
N GLY A 15 -46.14 -7.95 -4.08
CA GLY A 15 -44.93 -8.59 -3.57
C GLY A 15 -43.91 -7.52 -3.18
N GLU A 16 -43.56 -7.49 -1.90
CA GLU A 16 -42.53 -6.62 -1.33
C GLU A 16 -41.20 -6.74 -2.08
N SER A 17 -40.67 -5.59 -2.52
CA SER A 17 -39.31 -5.50 -3.05
C SER A 17 -38.30 -5.70 -1.92
N PRO A 18 -37.31 -6.60 -2.02
CA PRO A 18 -36.32 -6.76 -0.97
C PRO A 18 -35.40 -5.53 -0.93
N SER A 19 -35.71 -4.65 0.01
CA SER A 19 -34.80 -3.60 0.50
C SER A 19 -33.55 -4.25 1.07
N SER A 20 -32.43 -4.17 0.33
CA SER A 20 -31.11 -4.26 0.94
C SER A 20 -30.26 -3.08 0.49
N SER A 21 -30.46 -1.95 1.16
CA SER A 21 -29.51 -0.85 1.15
C SER A 21 -28.26 -1.27 1.91
N ALA A 22 -27.45 -2.16 1.33
CA ALA A 22 -26.07 -2.34 1.78
C ALA A 22 -25.36 -1.01 1.50
N ARG A 23 -25.25 -0.18 2.54
CA ARG A 23 -24.52 1.09 2.49
C ARG A 23 -23.11 0.80 2.00
N TRP A 24 -22.83 1.14 0.74
CA TRP A 24 -21.48 1.19 0.20
C TRP A 24 -20.66 2.16 1.05
N LYS A 25 -19.93 1.63 2.03
CA LYS A 25 -19.00 2.43 2.82
C LYS A 25 -17.83 2.72 1.90
N ARG A 26 -17.65 4.00 1.55
CA ARG A 26 -16.45 4.46 0.86
C ARG A 26 -15.22 3.90 1.59
N PRO A 27 -14.33 3.17 0.89
CA PRO A 27 -13.11 2.69 1.51
C PRO A 27 -12.37 3.87 2.15
N ARG A 28 -12.03 3.75 3.43
CA ARG A 28 -11.23 4.77 4.10
C ARG A 28 -9.84 4.76 3.47
N GLN A 29 -9.47 5.85 2.83
CA GLN A 29 -8.17 5.98 2.20
C GLN A 29 -7.05 6.04 3.24
N HIS A 30 -7.29 6.76 4.35
CA HIS A 30 -6.31 6.95 5.42
C HIS A 30 -6.53 5.95 6.56
N VAL A 31 -5.44 5.46 7.13
CA VAL A 31 -5.42 4.66 8.35
C VAL A 31 -4.83 5.45 9.51
N ASN A 32 -5.14 5.08 10.75
CA ASN A 32 -4.47 5.68 11.92
C ASN A 32 -3.19 4.87 12.22
N PRO A 33 -1.98 5.34 11.85
CA PRO A 33 -0.75 4.58 12.09
C PRO A 33 -0.46 4.35 13.57
N LEU A 34 -1.08 5.15 14.46
CA LEU A 34 -0.94 5.04 15.91
C LEU A 34 -1.91 4.02 16.54
N ALA A 35 -2.72 3.31 15.75
CA ALA A 35 -3.53 2.22 16.28
C ALA A 35 -2.62 1.08 16.78
N SER A 36 -2.96 0.47 17.92
CA SER A 36 -2.10 -0.49 18.61
C SER A 36 -1.58 -1.62 17.72
N HIS A 37 -2.41 -2.14 16.80
CA HIS A 37 -2.02 -3.21 15.88
C HIS A 37 -0.96 -2.78 14.86
N HIS A 38 -0.92 -1.50 14.47
CA HIS A 38 0.10 -0.91 13.58
C HIS A 38 1.37 -0.47 14.32
N GLN A 39 1.38 -0.56 15.65
CA GLN A 39 2.54 -0.27 16.49
C GLN A 39 3.27 -1.53 16.93
N ARG A 40 2.72 -2.72 16.65
CA ARG A 40 3.39 -3.99 16.91
C ARG A 40 4.46 -4.21 15.85
N PRO A 41 5.74 -4.39 16.22
CA PRO A 41 6.80 -4.60 15.25
C PRO A 41 6.54 -5.83 14.37
N LEU A 42 6.82 -5.67 13.07
CA LEU A 42 6.78 -6.74 12.10
C LEU A 42 7.84 -7.80 12.45
N LYS A 43 7.41 -9.06 12.53
CA LYS A 43 8.32 -10.19 12.72
C LYS A 43 8.79 -10.70 11.36
N LEU A 44 10.02 -10.35 11.00
CA LEU A 44 10.67 -10.83 9.78
C LEU A 44 11.64 -11.97 10.09
N ALA A 45 11.68 -12.96 9.21
CA ALA A 45 12.79 -13.91 9.17
C ALA A 45 14.09 -13.18 8.80
N THR A 46 15.23 -13.68 9.28
CA THR A 46 16.55 -13.06 9.02
C THR A 46 16.89 -13.00 7.52
N ASP A 47 16.34 -13.90 6.72
CA ASP A 47 16.54 -14.05 5.28
C ASP A 47 15.28 -13.74 4.47
N TRP A 48 14.35 -12.94 5.01
CA TRP A 48 13.06 -12.65 4.35
C TRP A 48 13.22 -12.19 2.89
N ASP A 49 14.29 -11.46 2.60
CA ASP A 49 14.60 -10.90 1.29
C ASP A 49 15.03 -11.96 0.27
N ALA A 50 15.52 -13.14 0.70
CA ALA A 50 15.81 -14.27 -0.18
C ALA A 50 14.55 -14.81 -0.88
N ARG A 51 13.39 -14.59 -0.26
CA ARG A 51 12.08 -14.93 -0.82
C ARG A 51 11.41 -13.74 -1.51
N ALA A 52 12.01 -12.56 -1.40
CA ALA A 52 11.48 -11.32 -1.97
C ALA A 52 12.13 -10.99 -3.32
N PHE A 53 13.41 -11.32 -3.48
CA PHE A 53 14.22 -10.96 -4.64
C PHE A 53 15.05 -12.14 -5.13
N ASP A 54 15.21 -12.27 -6.44
CA ASP A 54 16.04 -13.32 -7.06
C ASP A 54 17.50 -13.27 -6.59
N GLN A 55 18.03 -12.06 -6.40
CA GLN A 55 19.38 -11.83 -5.91
C GLN A 55 19.51 -10.44 -5.27
N PRO A 56 20.52 -10.21 -4.42
CA PRO A 56 20.82 -8.88 -3.92
C PRO A 56 21.19 -7.90 -5.05
N ARG A 57 20.56 -6.74 -5.06
CA ARG A 57 20.80 -5.60 -5.97
C ARG A 57 20.64 -4.30 -5.18
N PRO A 58 21.05 -3.12 -5.69
CA PRO A 58 20.68 -1.85 -5.07
C PRO A 58 19.16 -1.80 -4.79
N LEU A 59 18.79 -1.40 -3.58
CA LEU A 59 17.41 -1.40 -3.11
C LEU A 59 16.80 -0.01 -3.20
N HIS A 60 15.63 0.08 -3.82
CA HIS A 60 14.73 1.21 -3.74
C HIS A 60 13.57 0.87 -2.80
N ILE A 61 13.29 1.73 -1.81
CA ILE A 61 12.13 1.59 -0.92
C ILE A 61 11.12 2.70 -1.22
N ASP A 62 9.89 2.34 -1.57
CA ASP A 62 8.77 3.29 -1.71
C ASP A 62 7.87 3.19 -0.48
N ILE A 63 7.89 4.22 0.38
CA ILE A 63 7.12 4.28 1.62
C ILE A 63 5.73 4.83 1.34
N GLY A 64 4.70 4.05 1.67
CA GLY A 64 3.32 4.40 1.37
C GLY A 64 2.96 4.10 -0.08
N CYS A 65 3.42 2.97 -0.62
CA CYS A 65 3.34 2.64 -2.05
C CYS A 65 1.92 2.42 -2.62
N ALA A 66 0.88 2.55 -1.78
CA ALA A 66 -0.52 2.36 -2.16
C ALA A 66 -0.76 1.02 -2.87
N ALA A 67 -1.35 1.05 -4.07
CA ALA A 67 -1.62 -0.15 -4.86
C ALA A 67 -0.37 -0.69 -5.60
N GLY A 68 0.81 -0.08 -5.42
CA GLY A 68 2.08 -0.59 -5.94
C GLY A 68 2.37 -0.26 -7.39
N HIS A 69 1.52 0.49 -8.09
CA HIS A 69 1.70 0.80 -9.53
C HIS A 69 3.05 1.46 -9.84
N PHE A 70 3.49 2.41 -9.02
CA PHE A 70 4.80 3.04 -9.16
C PHE A 70 5.93 2.02 -9.00
N CYS A 71 5.86 1.19 -7.96
CA CYS A 71 6.87 0.16 -7.70
C CYS A 71 6.98 -0.84 -8.85
N VAL A 72 5.85 -1.30 -9.40
CA VAL A 72 5.80 -2.20 -10.56
C VAL A 72 6.49 -1.56 -11.77
N HIS A 73 6.11 -0.33 -12.11
CA HIS A 73 6.73 0.38 -13.22
C HIS A 73 8.24 0.59 -13.02
N LEU A 74 8.65 0.93 -11.79
CA LEU A 74 10.05 1.12 -11.46
C LEU A 74 10.86 -0.18 -11.57
N ALA A 75 10.29 -1.30 -11.11
CA ALA A 75 10.92 -2.61 -11.20
C ALA A 75 11.11 -3.05 -12.66
N ASP A 76 10.11 -2.83 -13.52
CA ASP A 76 10.18 -3.07 -14.97
C ASP A 76 11.24 -2.17 -15.64
N ALA A 77 11.26 -0.87 -15.29
CA ALA A 77 12.16 0.11 -15.90
C ALA A 77 13.61 -0.03 -15.42
N ARG A 78 13.83 -0.63 -14.24
CA ARG A 78 15.16 -0.78 -13.61
C ARG A 78 15.36 -2.22 -13.12
N PRO A 79 15.54 -3.20 -14.01
CA PRO A 79 15.74 -4.60 -13.61
C PRO A 79 16.99 -4.77 -12.73
N GLY A 80 17.99 -3.90 -12.84
CA GLY A 80 19.18 -3.88 -11.97
C GLY A 80 18.93 -3.36 -10.55
N THR A 81 17.69 -3.03 -10.17
CA THR A 81 17.31 -2.50 -8.85
C THR A 81 16.23 -3.39 -8.25
N ASN A 82 16.38 -3.74 -6.97
CA ASN A 82 15.31 -4.36 -6.20
C ASN A 82 14.38 -3.27 -5.68
N VAL A 83 13.08 -3.47 -5.81
CA VAL A 83 12.05 -2.50 -5.40
C VAL A 83 11.23 -3.10 -4.27
N LEU A 84 11.16 -2.38 -3.15
CA LEU A 84 10.38 -2.75 -1.99
C LEU A 84 9.31 -1.70 -1.72
N GLY A 85 8.04 -2.06 -1.92
CA GLY A 85 6.92 -1.23 -1.53
C GLY A 85 6.52 -1.50 -0.07
N LEU A 86 6.45 -0.44 0.74
CA LEU A 86 5.95 -0.52 2.12
C LEU A 86 4.57 0.12 2.19
N GLU A 87 3.58 -0.64 2.65
CA GLU A 87 2.21 -0.14 2.80
C GLU A 87 1.58 -0.69 4.07
N ILE A 88 0.81 0.14 4.76
CA ILE A 88 0.23 -0.18 6.06
C ILE A 88 -1.09 -0.95 5.93
N ARG A 89 -1.78 -0.81 4.79
CA ARG A 89 -3.02 -1.49 4.44
C ARG A 89 -2.75 -2.86 3.82
N GLU A 90 -3.02 -3.90 4.59
CA GLU A 90 -2.85 -5.31 4.23
C GLU A 90 -3.48 -5.68 2.89
N SER A 91 -4.75 -5.30 2.67
CA SER A 91 -5.47 -5.65 1.43
C SER A 91 -4.84 -5.07 0.15
N LEU A 92 -4.10 -3.97 0.24
CA LEU A 92 -3.35 -3.44 -0.91
C LEU A 92 -2.07 -4.21 -1.15
N VAL A 93 -1.37 -4.59 -0.10
CA VAL A 93 -0.14 -5.41 -0.17
C VAL A 93 -0.45 -6.79 -0.74
N GLU A 94 -1.49 -7.46 -0.24
CA GLU A 94 -1.92 -8.76 -0.75
C GLU A 94 -2.23 -8.70 -2.23
N ARG A 95 -3.00 -7.68 -2.66
CA ARG A 95 -3.30 -7.47 -4.06
C ARG A 95 -2.04 -7.20 -4.87
N ALA A 96 -1.19 -6.27 -4.45
CA ALA A 96 0.03 -5.91 -5.17
C ALA A 96 1.00 -7.09 -5.34
N ASN A 97 1.18 -7.90 -4.29
CA ASN A 97 1.96 -9.15 -4.37
C ASN A 97 1.31 -10.15 -5.33
N GLY A 98 -0.01 -10.35 -5.28
CA GLY A 98 -0.70 -11.22 -6.24
C GLY A 98 -0.49 -10.80 -7.71
N TRP A 99 -0.48 -9.49 -7.99
CA TRP A 99 -0.16 -8.97 -9.32
C TRP A 99 1.31 -9.16 -9.71
N ALA A 100 2.25 -8.97 -8.77
CA ALA A 100 3.68 -9.18 -8.99
C ALA A 100 3.99 -10.67 -9.26
N ASP A 101 3.35 -11.57 -8.52
CA ASP A 101 3.51 -13.02 -8.65
C ASP A 101 2.99 -13.52 -10.01
N VAL A 102 1.80 -13.07 -10.44
CA VAL A 102 1.25 -13.42 -11.78
C VAL A 102 2.16 -12.95 -12.91
N ARG A 103 2.87 -11.84 -12.73
CA ARG A 103 3.82 -11.29 -13.71
C ARG A 103 5.24 -11.83 -13.55
N ALA A 104 5.51 -12.65 -12.53
CA ALA A 104 6.83 -13.20 -12.21
C ALA A 104 7.94 -12.13 -12.10
N ILE A 105 7.64 -11.00 -11.43
CA ILE A 105 8.62 -9.90 -11.25
C ILE A 105 9.57 -10.23 -10.10
N GLY A 106 10.74 -10.78 -10.40
CA GLY A 106 11.71 -11.26 -9.41
C GLY A 106 12.52 -10.18 -8.67
N ASN A 107 12.38 -8.90 -9.03
CA ASN A 107 13.03 -7.77 -8.35
C ASN A 107 12.03 -6.86 -7.61
N LEU A 108 10.83 -7.34 -7.29
CA LEU A 108 9.77 -6.56 -6.67
C LEU A 108 9.08 -7.32 -5.53
N ARG A 109 8.90 -6.64 -4.39
CA ARG A 109 8.10 -7.16 -3.28
C ARG A 109 7.36 -6.05 -2.55
N PHE A 110 6.21 -6.41 -1.96
CA PHE A 110 5.45 -5.53 -1.08
C PHE A 110 5.37 -6.10 0.33
N LEU A 111 5.58 -5.26 1.35
CA LEU A 111 5.43 -5.61 2.76
C LEU A 111 4.31 -4.80 3.42
N GLN A 112 3.51 -5.50 4.22
CA GLN A 112 2.53 -4.90 5.11
C GLN A 112 3.25 -4.44 6.38
N CYS A 113 3.36 -3.13 6.58
CA CYS A 113 4.08 -2.58 7.73
C CYS A 113 3.74 -1.12 8.02
N ASN A 114 4.08 -0.67 9.23
CA ASN A 114 4.17 0.75 9.54
C ASN A 114 5.62 1.19 9.41
N ALA A 115 5.95 1.96 8.38
CA ALA A 115 7.34 2.35 8.11
C ALA A 115 8.03 3.07 9.29
N ASN A 116 7.30 3.85 10.08
CA ASN A 116 7.85 4.54 11.26
C ASN A 116 8.24 3.57 12.40
N VAL A 117 7.77 2.34 12.36
CA VAL A 117 8.06 1.28 13.36
C VAL A 117 9.02 0.26 12.77
N ASP A 118 8.78 -0.16 11.53
CA ASP A 118 9.34 -1.39 10.98
C ASP A 118 10.56 -1.15 10.06
N LEU A 119 10.75 0.07 9.54
CA LEU A 119 11.85 0.37 8.60
C LEU A 119 13.24 -0.03 9.13
N PRO A 120 13.61 0.26 10.40
CA PRO A 120 14.92 -0.13 10.92
C PRO A 120 15.16 -1.64 10.85
N ALA A 121 14.17 -2.45 11.21
CA ALA A 121 14.27 -3.92 11.18
C ALA A 121 14.33 -4.44 9.74
N ILE A 122 13.45 -3.94 8.87
CA ILE A 122 13.41 -4.29 7.43
C ILE A 122 14.77 -4.01 6.78
N ALA A 123 15.30 -2.80 6.95
CA ALA A 123 16.51 -2.35 6.27
C ALA A 123 17.81 -2.95 6.85
N SER A 124 17.78 -3.40 8.10
CA SER A 124 18.92 -4.08 8.74
C SER A 124 19.01 -5.55 8.34
N ALA A 125 17.88 -6.23 8.19
CA ALA A 125 17.82 -7.64 7.79
C ALA A 125 17.97 -7.87 6.27
N CYS A 126 17.82 -6.84 5.44
CA CYS A 126 17.91 -6.95 3.99
C CYS A 126 19.37 -7.01 3.51
N ARG A 127 19.72 -8.01 2.69
CA ARG A 127 21.03 -8.13 2.03
C ARG A 127 21.19 -7.13 0.87
N SER A 128 20.09 -6.65 0.30
CA SER A 128 20.11 -5.64 -0.76
C SER A 128 20.45 -4.27 -0.16
N PRO A 129 21.56 -3.63 -0.55
CA PRO A 129 21.97 -2.36 0.03
C PRO A 129 21.01 -1.23 -0.36
N LEU A 130 20.57 -0.44 0.62
CA LEU A 130 19.70 0.71 0.37
C LEU A 130 20.40 1.73 -0.54
N ALA A 131 19.76 2.12 -1.64
CA ALA A 131 20.29 3.09 -2.60
C ALA A 131 19.39 4.33 -2.73
N SER A 132 18.08 4.15 -2.61
CA SER A 132 17.13 5.27 -2.66
C SER A 132 15.84 4.97 -1.92
N VAL A 133 15.16 6.04 -1.50
CA VAL A 133 13.84 6.00 -0.86
C VAL A 133 12.93 7.01 -1.53
N SER A 134 11.66 6.66 -1.74
CA SER A 134 10.61 7.60 -2.13
C SER A 134 9.49 7.65 -1.09
N ILE A 135 8.93 8.85 -0.91
CA ILE A 135 7.72 9.10 -0.15
C ILE A 135 6.83 10.01 -1.01
N GLN A 136 5.76 9.45 -1.57
CA GLN A 136 4.96 10.14 -2.59
C GLN A 136 3.54 10.38 -2.08
N PHE A 137 3.15 11.65 -2.05
CA PHE A 137 1.83 12.13 -1.63
C PHE A 137 1.36 11.57 -0.27
N PRO A 138 2.18 11.69 0.79
CA PRO A 138 1.81 11.15 2.10
C PRO A 138 0.61 11.89 2.70
N ASP A 139 -0.22 11.19 3.48
CA ASP A 139 -1.37 11.79 4.16
C ASP A 139 -0.96 13.06 4.96
N PRO A 140 -1.52 14.24 4.64
CA PRO A 140 -1.01 15.51 5.18
C PRO A 140 -1.40 15.76 6.64
N TRP A 141 -2.46 15.09 7.12
CA TRP A 141 -3.02 15.23 8.47
C TRP A 141 -3.12 16.69 8.94
N PHE A 142 -3.92 17.51 8.25
CA PHE A 142 -4.01 18.97 8.45
C PHE A 142 -4.30 19.46 9.88
N LYS A 143 -4.98 18.66 10.71
CA LYS A 143 -5.31 19.05 12.08
C LYS A 143 -4.07 18.88 12.96
N LYS A 144 -3.67 19.92 13.71
CA LYS A 144 -2.52 19.88 14.65
C LYS A 144 -2.46 18.62 15.52
N ARG A 145 -3.60 18.24 16.11
CA ARG A 145 -3.72 17.02 16.93
C ARG A 145 -3.40 15.69 16.20
N HIS A 146 -3.32 15.70 14.87
CA HIS A 146 -3.01 14.54 14.03
C HIS A 146 -1.61 14.60 13.43
N HIS A 147 -0.79 15.63 13.70
CA HIS A 147 0.55 15.75 13.11
C HIS A 147 1.44 14.53 13.37
N LYS A 148 1.30 13.91 14.55
CA LYS A 148 1.99 12.65 14.92
C LYS A 148 1.62 11.45 14.04
N ARG A 149 0.63 11.56 13.16
CA ARG A 149 0.21 10.53 12.20
C ARG A 149 0.85 10.69 10.83
N ARG A 150 1.57 11.79 10.58
CA ARG A 150 2.32 11.95 9.33
C ARG A 150 3.42 10.90 9.29
N VAL A 151 3.65 10.34 8.11
CA VAL A 151 4.74 9.37 7.90
C VAL A 151 6.10 10.05 8.05
N VAL A 152 6.28 11.22 7.42
CA VAL A 152 7.51 12.01 7.51
C VAL A 152 7.60 12.63 8.90
N GLN A 153 8.33 11.96 9.79
CA GLN A 153 8.71 12.42 11.13
C GLN A 153 10.25 12.41 11.23
N PRO A 154 10.84 13.22 12.12
CA PRO A 154 12.29 13.29 12.30
C PRO A 154 12.94 11.91 12.43
N GLU A 155 12.36 11.02 13.24
CA GLU A 155 12.89 9.69 13.52
C GLU A 155 12.95 8.81 12.26
N LEU A 156 11.92 8.88 11.40
CA LEU A 156 11.93 8.16 10.12
C LEU A 156 13.05 8.68 9.20
N VAL A 157 13.23 10.00 9.15
CA VAL A 157 14.27 10.64 8.32
C VAL A 157 15.66 10.26 8.83
N GLU A 158 15.87 10.25 10.15
CA GLU A 158 17.12 9.80 10.77
C GLU A 158 17.43 8.34 10.43
N HIS A 159 16.43 7.45 10.50
CA HIS A 159 16.60 6.05 10.12
C HIS A 159 16.95 5.88 8.64
N ILE A 160 16.33 6.65 7.75
CA ILE A 160 16.68 6.66 6.32
C ILE A 160 18.12 7.16 6.14
N ALA A 161 18.47 8.29 6.75
CA ALA A 161 19.78 8.93 6.61
C ALA A 161 20.91 8.04 7.14
N ALA A 162 20.69 7.31 8.22
CA ALA A 162 21.67 6.38 8.78
C ALA A 162 21.96 5.18 7.88
N ARG A 163 21.05 4.84 6.96
CA ARG A 163 21.17 3.66 6.09
C ARG A 163 21.48 3.99 4.63
N LEU A 164 21.17 5.19 4.17
CA LEU A 164 21.55 5.64 2.84
C LEU A 164 23.07 5.86 2.76
N PRO A 165 23.75 5.31 1.73
CA PRO A 165 25.15 5.61 1.49
C PRO A 165 25.32 7.06 1.02
N PRO A 166 26.54 7.63 1.10
CA PRO A 166 26.84 8.89 0.42
C PRO A 166 26.42 8.83 -1.06
N GLY A 167 25.70 9.85 -1.51
CA GLY A 167 25.12 9.90 -2.87
C GLY A 167 23.77 9.18 -3.03
N GLY A 168 23.29 8.48 -2.01
CA GLY A 168 21.93 7.93 -1.96
C GLY A 168 20.87 9.03 -1.99
N THR A 169 19.67 8.69 -2.48
CA THR A 169 18.62 9.70 -2.73
C THR A 169 17.37 9.44 -1.90
N LEU A 170 16.89 10.46 -1.20
CA LEU A 170 15.54 10.52 -0.63
C LEU A 170 14.69 11.46 -1.50
N PHE A 171 13.67 10.92 -2.15
CA PHE A 171 12.71 11.69 -2.93
C PHE A 171 11.41 11.85 -2.15
N VAL A 172 10.98 13.10 -1.94
CA VAL A 172 9.71 13.40 -1.28
C VAL A 172 8.89 14.29 -2.21
N GLN A 173 7.64 13.88 -2.47
CA GLN A 173 6.70 14.64 -3.26
C GLN A 173 5.38 14.79 -2.52
N SER A 174 4.80 16.00 -2.55
CA SER A 174 3.55 16.35 -1.90
C SER A 174 2.82 17.41 -2.73
N ASP A 175 1.49 17.31 -2.80
CA ASP A 175 0.58 18.32 -3.34
C ASP A 175 0.13 19.34 -2.27
N VAL A 176 0.45 19.08 -1.00
CA VAL A 176 0.20 19.96 0.13
C VAL A 176 1.38 20.92 0.33
N ARG A 177 1.07 22.22 0.33
CA ARG A 177 1.99 23.33 0.62
C ARG A 177 2.12 23.60 2.12
#